data_AF-A0A940P3W0-F1
#
_entry.id   AF-A0A940P3W0-F1
#
_cell.length_a   1.000
_cell.length_b   1.000
_cell.length_c   1.000
_cell.angle_alpha   90.00
_cell.angle_beta   90.00
_cell.angle_gamma   90.00
#
_symmetry.space_group_name_H-M   'P 1'
#
loop_
_entity.id
_entity.type
_entity.pdbx_description
1 polymer ?
#
loop_
_entity_poly.entity_id
_entity_poly.type
_entity_poly.pdbx_seq_one_letter_code
_entity_poly.pdbx_strand_id
1 'polypeptide(L)'
;MTLKNRLFRVTHLLFVILLLVQLLPDKSDKDVFTGALIAFAVGLEAVTLILSFLIKKKESLSLLLDIVGFIFVLLTVWSLATAKFNVLNPLLFPAPGKVLHQFAEDREKIIINIRSSLGITVKGFILASVVAIPLGLFLGWNARLGGAATYISKFFSSIPPIVYIPYGIALLPTFQSVSVFVIFLATFWPVFAGTMSGVMHVDQRIIDSAKVLNVPKPEMLFSVILPAALPQIFLGCNQGLSVSFILLTSAEMIGARDGMGYYVKY
;
A
#
# COMPACT_ATOMS: atom_id res chain seq x y z
N MET A 1 -0.42 30.35 -20.02
CA MET A 1 1.02 30.04 -20.03
C MET A 1 1.41 29.81 -21.48
N THR A 2 2.44 30.50 -21.98
CA THR A 2 2.84 30.45 -23.40
C THR A 2 3.37 29.07 -23.78
N LEU A 3 3.14 28.64 -25.04
CA LEU A 3 3.60 27.35 -25.58
C LEU A 3 5.11 27.12 -25.35
N LYS A 4 5.90 28.19 -25.49
CA LYS A 4 7.35 28.21 -25.22
C LYS A 4 7.69 27.85 -23.77
N ASN A 5 6.93 28.33 -22.78
CA ASN A 5 7.17 28.02 -21.36
C ASN A 5 6.71 26.61 -20.98
N ARG A 6 5.94 25.93 -21.82
CA ARG A 6 5.56 24.53 -21.64
C ARG A 6 6.65 23.59 -22.16
N LEU A 7 7.24 23.91 -23.32
CA LEU A 7 8.24 23.08 -24.00
C LEU A 7 9.69 23.30 -23.52
N PHE A 8 10.05 24.50 -23.06
CA PHE A 8 11.41 24.84 -22.62
C PHE A 8 11.53 24.90 -21.09
N ARG A 9 11.21 23.78 -20.44
CA ARG A 9 11.39 23.60 -18.99
C ARG A 9 12.53 22.65 -18.68
N VAL A 10 13.09 22.80 -17.49
CA VAL A 10 14.21 22.01 -16.96
C VAL A 10 13.92 20.50 -17.08
N THR A 11 12.68 20.05 -16.91
CA THR A 11 12.26 18.66 -17.09
C THR A 11 12.65 18.06 -18.44
N HIS A 12 12.43 18.77 -19.54
CA HIS A 12 12.77 18.30 -20.88
C HIS A 12 14.29 18.30 -21.11
N LEU A 13 15.02 19.21 -20.46
CA LEU A 13 16.49 19.16 -20.45
C LEU A 13 17.00 17.94 -19.68
N LEU A 14 16.37 17.59 -18.56
CA LEU A 14 16.71 16.40 -17.77
C LEU A 14 16.45 15.12 -18.54
N PHE A 15 15.36 15.05 -19.33
CA PHE A 15 15.12 13.96 -20.26
C PHE A 15 16.24 13.82 -21.29
N VAL A 16 16.65 14.93 -21.93
CA VAL A 16 17.75 14.92 -22.91
C VAL A 16 19.07 14.48 -22.25
N ILE A 17 19.36 14.96 -21.04
CA ILE A 17 20.54 14.54 -20.26
C ILE A 17 20.51 13.03 -20.02
N LEU A 18 19.37 12.47 -19.61
CA LEU A 18 19.21 11.02 -19.41
C LEU A 18 19.52 10.25 -20.70
N LEU A 19 19.02 10.70 -21.85
CA LEU A 19 19.31 10.07 -23.14
C LEU A 19 20.79 10.17 -23.54
N LEU A 20 21.41 11.34 -23.35
CA LEU A 20 22.84 11.53 -23.63
C LEU A 20 23.71 10.62 -22.77
N VAL A 21 23.35 10.43 -21.51
CA VAL A 21 24.04 9.49 -20.61
C VAL A 21 23.97 8.06 -21.14
N GLN A 22 22.87 7.66 -21.78
CA GLN A 22 22.74 6.31 -22.34
C GLN A 22 23.67 6.06 -23.53
N LEU A 23 24.17 7.09 -24.20
CA LEU A 23 25.16 6.96 -25.28
C LEU A 23 26.57 6.64 -24.78
N LEU A 24 26.86 6.85 -23.49
CA LEU A 24 28.13 6.46 -22.89
C LEU A 24 28.28 4.93 -22.88
N PRO A 25 29.49 4.39 -23.11
CA PRO A 25 29.72 2.95 -23.06
C PRO A 25 29.45 2.41 -21.65
N ASP A 26 28.81 1.25 -21.59
CA ASP A 26 28.54 0.55 -20.32
C ASP A 26 29.84 -0.11 -19.82
N LYS A 27 30.15 0.08 -18.53
CA LYS A 27 31.28 -0.57 -17.83
C LYS A 27 30.85 -1.78 -17.00
N SER A 28 29.55 -2.06 -16.94
CA SER A 28 28.99 -3.20 -16.23
C SER A 28 29.17 -4.48 -17.04
N ASP A 29 29.61 -5.56 -16.38
CA ASP A 29 29.75 -6.89 -16.97
C ASP A 29 28.41 -7.65 -17.14
N LYS A 30 27.30 -7.05 -16.66
CA LYS A 30 25.95 -7.63 -16.71
C LYS A 30 25.07 -6.86 -17.70
N ASP A 31 24.10 -7.56 -18.30
CA ASP A 31 23.12 -6.99 -19.22
C ASP A 31 22.38 -5.80 -18.58
N VAL A 32 22.57 -4.62 -19.17
CA VAL A 32 22.03 -3.34 -18.69
C VAL A 32 20.63 -3.06 -19.26
N PHE A 33 20.32 -3.62 -20.44
CA PHE A 33 19.09 -3.37 -21.19
C PHE A 33 18.80 -1.88 -21.42
N THR A 34 19.80 -1.15 -21.93
CA THR A 34 19.73 0.30 -22.21
C THR A 34 18.53 0.68 -23.09
N GLY A 35 18.17 -0.17 -24.06
CA GLY A 35 16.99 0.04 -24.92
C GLY A 35 15.66 0.08 -24.15
N ALA A 36 15.50 -0.72 -23.10
CA ALA A 36 14.30 -0.71 -22.26
C ALA A 36 14.17 0.60 -21.48
N LEU A 37 15.29 1.14 -20.98
CA LEU A 37 15.32 2.43 -20.30
C LEU A 37 15.00 3.59 -21.24
N ILE A 38 15.54 3.57 -22.46
CA ILE A 38 15.24 4.59 -23.48
C ILE A 38 13.76 4.54 -23.85
N ALA A 39 13.22 3.35 -24.14
CA ALA A 39 11.80 3.19 -24.48
C ALA A 39 10.87 3.71 -23.38
N PHE A 40 11.20 3.40 -22.12
CA PHE A 40 10.47 3.91 -20.96
C PHE A 40 10.57 5.44 -20.83
N ALA A 41 11.78 6.00 -20.95
CA ALA A 41 11.98 7.44 -20.84
C ALA A 41 11.23 8.22 -21.94
N VAL A 42 11.28 7.72 -23.18
CA VAL A 42 10.53 8.30 -24.32
C VAL A 42 9.03 8.19 -24.10
N GLY A 43 8.54 7.04 -23.62
CA GLY A 43 7.13 6.86 -23.30
C GLY A 43 6.65 7.81 -22.19
N LEU A 44 7.43 7.95 -21.12
CA LEU A 44 7.14 8.88 -20.02
C LEU A 44 7.10 10.32 -20.53
N GLU A 45 8.09 10.73 -21.31
CA GLU A 45 8.15 12.06 -21.93
C GLU A 45 6.92 12.32 -22.82
N ALA A 46 6.56 11.38 -23.69
CA ALA A 46 5.37 11.51 -24.55
C ALA A 46 4.08 11.67 -23.72
N VAL A 47 3.91 10.88 -22.66
CA VAL A 47 2.77 11.01 -21.74
C VAL A 47 2.78 12.38 -21.06
N THR A 48 3.93 12.87 -20.61
CA THR A 48 4.01 14.20 -19.99
C THR A 48 3.63 15.32 -20.93
N LEU A 49 4.06 15.25 -22.19
CA LEU A 49 3.71 16.22 -23.22
C LEU A 49 2.20 16.20 -23.45
N ILE A 50 1.59 15.02 -23.62
CA ILE A 50 0.14 14.89 -23.78
C ILE A 50 -0.61 15.49 -22.57
N LEU A 51 -0.22 15.10 -21.35
CA LEU A 51 -0.84 15.62 -20.12
C LEU A 51 -0.63 17.13 -19.97
N SER A 52 0.49 17.68 -20.43
CA SER A 52 0.77 19.12 -20.40
C SER A 52 -0.22 19.95 -21.24
N PHE A 53 -0.78 19.35 -22.30
CA PHE A 53 -1.83 19.96 -23.11
C PHE A 53 -3.21 19.86 -22.46
N LEU A 54 -3.49 18.76 -21.75
CA LEU A 54 -4.77 18.54 -21.06
C LEU A 54 -4.89 19.37 -19.77
N ILE A 55 -3.80 19.59 -19.06
CA ILE A 55 -3.80 20.33 -17.78
C ILE A 55 -3.86 21.84 -18.04
N LYS A 56 -4.98 22.44 -17.62
CA LYS A 56 -5.21 23.90 -17.73
C LYS A 56 -4.67 24.68 -16.52
N LYS A 57 -4.61 24.07 -15.34
CA LYS A 57 -4.17 24.72 -14.09
C LYS A 57 -2.63 24.76 -14.02
N LYS A 58 -2.06 25.95 -13.88
CA LYS A 58 -0.59 26.17 -13.85
C LYS A 58 0.10 25.38 -12.73
N GLU A 59 -0.49 25.33 -11.53
CA GLU A 59 0.06 24.62 -10.37
C GLU A 59 0.12 23.10 -10.59
N SER A 60 -0.95 22.51 -11.13
CA SER A 60 -0.98 21.08 -11.42
C SER A 60 0.04 20.70 -12.51
N LEU A 61 0.24 21.59 -13.48
CA LEU A 61 1.24 21.40 -14.53
C LEU A 61 2.67 21.49 -13.97
N SER A 62 2.96 22.45 -13.07
CA SER A 62 4.29 22.51 -12.44
C SER A 62 4.56 21.25 -11.62
N LEU A 63 3.61 20.81 -10.79
CA LEU A 63 3.78 19.61 -9.98
C LEU A 63 4.08 18.37 -10.82
N LEU A 64 3.34 18.15 -11.92
CA LEU A 64 3.59 17.03 -12.82
C LEU A 64 5.01 17.07 -13.38
N LEU A 65 5.45 18.23 -13.87
CA LEU A 65 6.76 18.41 -14.47
C LEU A 65 7.91 18.29 -13.45
N ASP A 66 7.68 18.74 -12.22
CA ASP A 66 8.66 18.63 -11.13
C ASP A 66 8.82 17.17 -10.70
N ILE A 67 7.70 16.41 -10.59
CA ILE A 67 7.71 14.97 -10.31
C ILE A 67 8.46 14.21 -11.41
N VAL A 68 8.16 14.50 -12.68
CA VAL A 68 8.81 13.83 -13.80
C VAL A 68 10.29 14.21 -13.90
N GLY A 69 10.62 15.48 -13.66
CA GLY A 69 12.01 15.94 -13.59
C GLY A 69 12.80 15.19 -12.53
N PHE A 70 12.21 15.00 -11.35
CA PHE A 70 12.80 14.18 -10.28
C PHE A 70 13.04 12.73 -10.72
N ILE A 71 12.09 12.12 -11.42
CA ILE A 71 12.25 10.75 -11.96
C ILE A 71 13.43 10.68 -12.94
N PHE A 72 13.56 11.65 -13.86
CA PHE A 72 14.70 11.67 -14.79
C PHE A 72 16.04 11.86 -14.09
N VAL A 73 16.12 12.72 -13.07
CA VAL A 73 17.33 12.86 -12.25
C VAL A 73 17.66 11.53 -11.57
N LEU A 74 16.68 10.89 -10.93
CA LEU A 74 16.86 9.62 -10.24
C LEU A 74 17.37 8.53 -11.20
N LEU A 75 16.74 8.36 -12.37
CA LEU A 75 17.16 7.39 -13.38
C LEU A 75 18.57 7.69 -13.92
N THR A 76 18.92 8.97 -14.06
CA THR A 76 20.24 9.38 -14.52
C THR A 76 21.31 9.02 -13.50
N VAL A 77 21.11 9.40 -12.23
CA VAL A 77 22.05 9.10 -11.14
C VAL A 77 22.19 7.58 -10.96
N TRP A 78 21.08 6.84 -11.00
CA TRP A 78 21.08 5.39 -10.87
C TRP A 78 21.82 4.73 -12.05
N SER A 79 21.56 5.14 -13.28
CA SER A 79 22.26 4.61 -14.47
C SER A 79 23.76 4.92 -14.43
N LEU A 80 24.15 6.13 -14.01
CA LEU A 80 25.56 6.50 -13.85
C LEU A 80 26.25 5.63 -12.79
N ALA A 81 25.63 5.46 -11.61
CA ALA A 81 26.21 4.70 -10.50
C ALA A 81 26.33 3.20 -10.78
N THR A 82 25.42 2.64 -11.61
CA THR A 82 25.38 1.20 -11.92
C THR A 82 26.01 0.89 -13.27
N ALA A 83 25.34 1.18 -14.38
CA ALA A 83 25.74 0.79 -15.72
C ALA A 83 27.01 1.49 -16.23
N LYS A 84 27.15 2.80 -15.97
CA LYS A 84 28.19 3.62 -16.63
C LYS A 84 29.51 3.66 -15.85
N PHE A 85 29.45 3.91 -14.55
CA PHE A 85 30.65 3.99 -13.71
C PHE A 85 30.94 2.72 -12.91
N ASN A 86 30.00 1.76 -12.85
CA ASN A 86 30.16 0.49 -12.12
C ASN A 86 30.63 0.69 -10.66
N VAL A 87 30.08 1.72 -10.00
CA VAL A 87 30.43 2.08 -8.61
C VAL A 87 29.74 1.15 -7.63
N LEU A 88 28.53 0.68 -7.99
CA LEU A 88 27.70 -0.16 -7.15
C LEU A 88 27.73 -1.61 -7.63
N ASN A 89 27.69 -2.56 -6.69
CA ASN A 89 27.66 -3.99 -7.01
C ASN A 89 26.43 -4.32 -7.87
N PRO A 90 26.61 -4.79 -9.13
CA PRO A 90 25.50 -5.03 -10.06
C PRO A 90 24.50 -6.12 -9.62
N LEU A 91 24.87 -6.98 -8.67
CA LEU A 91 23.97 -7.98 -8.10
C LEU A 91 23.00 -7.38 -7.08
N LEU A 92 23.46 -6.39 -6.32
CA LEU A 92 22.64 -5.70 -5.31
C LEU A 92 21.89 -4.51 -5.92
N PHE A 93 22.49 -3.88 -6.92
CA PHE A 93 21.97 -2.69 -7.59
C PHE A 93 21.90 -2.92 -9.10
N PRO A 94 20.88 -3.64 -9.58
CA PRO A 94 20.69 -3.83 -11.02
C PRO A 94 20.48 -2.48 -11.71
N ALA A 95 20.93 -2.36 -12.95
CA ALA A 95 20.70 -1.15 -13.74
C ALA A 95 19.21 -0.92 -13.98
N PRO A 96 18.74 0.34 -14.07
CA PRO A 96 17.32 0.65 -14.23
C PRO A 96 16.71 0.05 -15.52
N GLY A 97 17.49 -0.07 -16.59
CA GLY A 97 17.04 -0.74 -17.83
C GLY A 97 16.70 -2.21 -17.61
N LYS A 98 17.52 -2.93 -16.83
CA LYS A 98 17.28 -4.33 -16.46
C LYS A 98 16.01 -4.49 -15.63
N VAL A 99 15.78 -3.59 -14.66
CA VAL A 99 14.55 -3.60 -13.85
C VAL A 99 13.32 -3.41 -14.73
N LEU A 100 13.35 -2.42 -15.63
CA LEU A 100 12.25 -2.16 -16.57
C LEU A 100 12.01 -3.32 -17.53
N HIS A 101 13.07 -3.98 -18.01
CA HIS A 101 12.96 -5.16 -18.83
C HIS A 101 12.27 -6.31 -18.08
N GLN A 102 12.65 -6.55 -16.81
CA GLN A 102 12.05 -7.59 -15.98
C GLN A 102 10.54 -7.41 -15.81
N PHE A 103 10.07 -6.17 -15.64
CA PHE A 103 8.63 -5.88 -15.56
C PHE A 103 7.86 -6.29 -16.83
N ALA A 104 8.49 -6.17 -18.01
CA ALA A 104 7.88 -6.56 -19.28
C ALA A 104 7.95 -8.08 -19.51
N GLU A 105 9.06 -8.71 -19.12
CA GLU A 105 9.29 -10.15 -19.26
C GLU A 105 8.41 -10.97 -18.33
N ASP A 106 8.38 -10.62 -17.03
CA ASP A 106 7.61 -11.32 -16.01
C ASP A 106 6.16 -10.83 -15.89
N ARG A 107 5.63 -10.06 -16.84
CA ARG A 107 4.30 -9.44 -16.77
C ARG A 107 3.20 -10.41 -16.31
N GLU A 108 3.21 -11.64 -16.84
CA GLU A 108 2.20 -12.66 -16.54
C GLU A 108 2.35 -13.19 -15.11
N LYS A 109 3.60 -13.45 -14.68
CA LYS A 109 3.90 -13.86 -13.31
C LYS A 109 3.52 -12.74 -12.33
N ILE A 110 3.87 -11.49 -12.62
CA ILE A 110 3.53 -10.34 -11.78
C ILE A 110 2.02 -10.23 -11.60
N ILE A 111 1.23 -10.34 -12.67
CA ILE A 111 -0.24 -10.27 -12.59
C ILE A 111 -0.80 -11.41 -11.71
N ILE A 112 -0.31 -12.63 -11.87
CA ILE A 112 -0.72 -13.79 -11.05
C ILE A 112 -0.42 -13.53 -9.56
N ASN A 113 0.80 -13.04 -9.26
CA ASN A 113 1.23 -12.77 -7.90
C ASN A 113 0.49 -11.60 -7.26
N ILE A 114 0.24 -10.50 -8.00
CA ILE A 114 -0.62 -9.39 -7.56
C ILE A 114 -2.02 -9.91 -7.22
N ARG A 115 -2.60 -10.75 -8.08
CA ARG A 115 -3.93 -11.33 -7.85
C ARG A 115 -3.96 -12.18 -6.58
N SER A 116 -2.93 -13.00 -6.34
CA SER A 116 -2.84 -13.79 -5.12
C SER A 116 -2.74 -12.90 -3.88
N SER A 117 -1.85 -11.91 -3.89
CA SER A 117 -1.66 -10.95 -2.79
C SER A 117 -2.91 -10.15 -2.46
N LEU A 118 -3.62 -9.64 -3.49
CA LEU A 118 -4.91 -8.99 -3.30
C LEU A 118 -5.94 -9.96 -2.71
N GLY A 119 -5.98 -11.21 -3.21
CA GLY A 119 -6.87 -12.24 -2.69
C GLY A 119 -6.65 -12.54 -1.21
N ILE A 120 -5.40 -12.68 -0.79
CA ILE A 120 -5.02 -12.91 0.62
C ILE A 120 -5.41 -11.70 1.47
N THR A 121 -5.05 -10.50 1.03
CA THR A 121 -5.31 -9.24 1.75
C THR A 121 -6.80 -9.02 1.94
N VAL A 122 -7.60 -9.12 0.87
CA VAL A 122 -9.06 -8.93 0.91
C VAL A 122 -9.73 -9.96 1.81
N LYS A 123 -9.36 -11.25 1.71
CA LYS A 123 -9.93 -12.29 2.57
C LYS A 123 -9.64 -12.04 4.05
N GLY A 124 -8.39 -11.76 4.39
CA GLY A 124 -8.00 -11.49 5.78
C GLY A 124 -8.63 -10.21 6.32
N PHE A 125 -8.68 -9.15 5.52
CA PHE A 125 -9.30 -7.88 5.88
C PHE A 125 -10.81 -7.99 6.11
N ILE A 126 -11.54 -8.65 5.20
CA ILE A 126 -12.99 -8.85 5.34
C ILE A 126 -13.29 -9.71 6.57
N LEU A 127 -12.56 -10.83 6.75
CA LEU A 127 -12.75 -11.70 7.91
C LEU A 127 -12.50 -10.93 9.21
N ALA A 128 -11.43 -10.13 9.27
CA ALA A 128 -11.13 -9.31 10.42
C ALA A 128 -12.22 -8.28 10.69
N SER A 129 -12.69 -7.56 9.66
CA SER A 129 -13.70 -6.51 9.81
C SER A 129 -15.06 -7.06 10.23
N VAL A 130 -15.49 -8.18 9.65
CA VAL A 130 -16.75 -8.86 9.98
C VAL A 130 -16.77 -9.36 11.42
N VAL A 131 -15.61 -9.67 12.01
CA VAL A 131 -15.52 -10.11 13.42
C VAL A 131 -15.27 -8.93 14.36
N ALA A 132 -14.36 -8.03 14.00
CA ALA A 132 -13.94 -6.91 14.84
C ALA A 132 -15.03 -5.85 15.01
N ILE A 133 -15.78 -5.52 13.96
CA ILE A 133 -16.81 -4.46 14.03
C ILE A 133 -17.96 -4.88 14.95
N PRO A 134 -18.59 -6.07 14.80
CA PRO A 134 -19.65 -6.48 15.73
C PRO A 134 -19.14 -6.61 17.16
N LEU A 135 -17.97 -7.24 17.36
CA LEU A 135 -17.40 -7.37 18.71
C LEU A 135 -17.12 -6.00 19.34
N GLY A 136 -16.52 -5.08 18.59
CA GLY A 136 -16.23 -3.73 19.06
C GLY A 136 -17.51 -2.94 19.36
N LEU A 137 -18.55 -3.14 18.56
CA LEU A 137 -19.85 -2.51 18.76
C LEU A 137 -20.53 -3.01 20.05
N PHE A 138 -20.57 -4.32 20.27
CA PHE A 138 -21.19 -4.91 21.46
C PHE A 138 -20.42 -4.61 22.74
N LEU A 139 -19.08 -4.72 22.71
CA LEU A 139 -18.25 -4.47 23.88
C LEU A 139 -18.13 -2.97 24.20
N GLY A 140 -18.08 -2.12 23.18
CA GLY A 140 -18.01 -0.65 23.32
C GLY A 140 -19.26 -0.03 23.92
N TRP A 141 -20.42 -0.65 23.70
CA TRP A 141 -21.68 -0.14 24.24
C TRP A 141 -21.77 -0.18 25.77
N ASN A 142 -21.02 -1.08 26.42
CA ASN A 142 -20.99 -1.19 27.88
C ASN A 142 -19.67 -0.64 28.42
N ALA A 143 -19.72 0.43 29.22
CA ALA A 143 -18.53 1.10 29.75
C ALA A 143 -17.55 0.15 30.48
N ARG A 144 -18.06 -0.83 31.24
CA ARG A 144 -17.21 -1.81 31.94
C ARG A 144 -16.55 -2.78 30.98
N LEU A 145 -17.32 -3.36 30.06
CA LEU A 145 -16.78 -4.30 29.06
C LEU A 145 -15.81 -3.60 28.12
N GLY A 146 -16.12 -2.36 27.72
CA GLY A 146 -15.29 -1.60 26.82
C GLY A 146 -13.99 -1.13 27.45
N GLY A 147 -14.01 -0.77 28.73
CA GLY A 147 -12.78 -0.54 29.51
C GLY A 147 -11.87 -1.77 29.50
N ALA A 148 -12.40 -2.95 29.85
CA ALA A 148 -11.64 -4.20 29.85
C ALA A 148 -11.11 -4.58 28.45
N ALA A 149 -11.98 -4.51 27.44
CA ALA A 149 -11.63 -4.80 26.06
C ALA A 149 -10.54 -3.89 25.50
N THR A 150 -10.48 -2.62 25.95
CA THR A 150 -9.43 -1.68 25.57
C THR A 150 -8.06 -2.13 26.07
N TYR A 151 -7.95 -2.60 27.32
CA TYR A 151 -6.69 -3.13 27.85
C TYR A 151 -6.25 -4.41 27.14
N ILE A 152 -7.20 -5.33 26.91
CA ILE A 152 -6.94 -6.58 26.17
C ILE A 152 -6.45 -6.26 24.75
N SER A 153 -7.15 -5.37 24.04
CA SER A 153 -6.77 -4.95 22.69
C SER A 153 -5.36 -4.33 22.66
N LYS A 154 -5.03 -3.44 23.61
CA LYS A 154 -3.68 -2.86 23.70
C LYS A 154 -2.59 -3.90 23.93
N PHE A 155 -2.85 -4.90 24.76
CA PHE A 155 -1.90 -5.97 25.01
C PHE A 155 -1.64 -6.82 23.76
N PHE A 156 -2.70 -7.35 23.14
CA PHE A 156 -2.55 -8.22 21.97
C PHE A 156 -2.08 -7.47 20.72
N SER A 157 -2.50 -6.22 20.53
CA SER A 157 -2.03 -5.38 19.40
C SER A 157 -0.55 -5.03 19.49
N SER A 158 0.05 -5.09 20.67
CA SER A 158 1.49 -4.87 20.85
C SER A 158 2.33 -6.05 20.35
N ILE A 159 1.74 -7.24 20.18
CA ILE A 159 2.44 -8.42 19.67
C ILE A 159 2.38 -8.41 18.14
N PRO A 160 3.53 -8.34 17.44
CA PRO A 160 3.53 -8.33 15.99
C PRO A 160 2.86 -9.60 15.41
N PRO A 161 1.93 -9.48 14.44
CA PRO A 161 1.23 -10.63 13.85
C PRO A 161 2.17 -11.71 13.26
N ILE A 162 3.36 -11.31 12.83
CA ILE A 162 4.39 -12.20 12.28
C ILE A 162 4.86 -13.26 13.29
N VAL A 163 4.79 -12.97 14.60
CA VAL A 163 5.16 -13.92 15.67
C VAL A 163 4.23 -15.14 15.67
N TYR A 164 3.01 -15.00 15.15
CA TYR A 164 2.02 -16.07 15.13
C TYR A 164 2.19 -17.07 13.99
N ILE A 165 3.13 -16.85 13.07
CA ILE A 165 3.31 -17.69 11.87
C ILE A 165 3.60 -19.17 12.20
N PRO A 166 4.51 -19.52 13.14
CA PRO A 166 4.76 -20.92 13.49
C PRO A 166 3.49 -21.64 13.99
N TYR A 167 2.67 -20.94 14.78
CA TYR A 167 1.38 -21.46 15.25
C TYR A 167 0.39 -21.62 14.10
N GLY A 168 0.35 -20.64 13.18
CA GLY A 168 -0.44 -20.74 11.96
C GLY A 168 -0.06 -21.97 11.13
N ILE A 169 1.23 -22.23 10.94
CA ILE A 169 1.72 -23.41 10.21
C ILE A 169 1.31 -24.72 10.90
N ALA A 170 1.32 -24.76 12.23
CA ALA A 170 0.93 -25.94 12.98
C ALA A 170 -0.59 -26.20 12.96
N LEU A 171 -1.41 -25.14 12.92
CA LEU A 171 -2.87 -25.23 13.08
C LEU A 171 -3.65 -25.17 11.77
N LEU A 172 -3.11 -24.53 10.73
CA LEU A 172 -3.84 -24.26 9.48
C LEU A 172 -3.37 -25.20 8.36
N PRO A 173 -4.28 -25.60 7.45
CA PRO A 173 -3.99 -26.63 6.47
C PRO A 173 -3.06 -26.18 5.32
N THR A 174 -2.96 -24.87 5.07
CA THR A 174 -2.19 -24.34 3.93
C THR A 174 -1.44 -23.07 4.29
N PHE A 175 -0.29 -22.83 3.64
CA PHE A 175 0.46 -21.57 3.78
C PHE A 175 -0.36 -20.34 3.36
N GLN A 176 -1.26 -20.47 2.38
CA GLN A 176 -2.16 -19.39 2.02
C GLN A 176 -3.10 -19.03 3.18
N SER A 177 -3.63 -20.03 3.89
CA SER A 177 -4.44 -19.80 5.10
C SER A 177 -3.62 -19.14 6.22
N VAL A 178 -2.34 -19.49 6.36
CA VAL A 178 -1.43 -18.82 7.31
C VAL A 178 -1.26 -17.35 6.96
N SER A 179 -1.03 -17.01 5.68
CA SER A 179 -0.94 -15.61 5.26
C SER A 179 -2.23 -14.85 5.54
N VAL A 180 -3.39 -15.43 5.22
CA VAL A 180 -4.70 -14.84 5.54
C VAL A 180 -4.88 -14.62 7.04
N PHE A 181 -4.42 -15.55 7.88
CA PHE A 181 -4.47 -15.44 9.34
C PHE A 181 -3.58 -14.30 9.87
N VAL A 182 -2.38 -14.11 9.32
CA VAL A 182 -1.51 -12.97 9.67
C VAL A 182 -2.18 -11.64 9.30
N ILE A 183 -2.75 -11.55 8.10
CA ILE A 183 -3.50 -10.36 7.64
C ILE A 183 -4.72 -10.11 8.54
N PHE A 184 -5.43 -11.19 8.93
CA PHE A 184 -6.54 -11.11 9.87
C PHE A 184 -6.08 -10.46 11.18
N LEU A 185 -5.02 -10.97 11.80
CA LEU A 185 -4.50 -10.42 13.07
C LEU A 185 -4.01 -8.97 12.93
N ALA A 186 -3.33 -8.66 11.82
CA ALA A 186 -2.86 -7.31 11.50
C ALA A 186 -4.00 -6.29 11.38
N THR A 187 -5.14 -6.72 10.85
CA THR A 187 -6.31 -5.87 10.61
C THR A 187 -7.26 -5.83 11.82
N PHE A 188 -7.40 -6.95 12.52
CA PHE A 188 -8.41 -7.14 13.57
C PHE A 188 -8.28 -6.09 14.67
N TRP A 189 -7.08 -5.92 15.24
CA TRP A 189 -6.91 -5.03 16.39
C TRP A 189 -7.11 -3.54 16.06
N PRO A 190 -6.58 -2.99 14.96
CA PRO A 190 -6.89 -1.61 14.56
C PRO A 190 -8.38 -1.37 14.29
N VAL A 191 -9.07 -2.30 13.60
CA VAL A 191 -10.51 -2.18 13.34
C VAL A 191 -11.31 -2.27 14.63
N PHE A 192 -10.96 -3.22 15.50
CA PHE A 192 -11.60 -3.40 16.79
C PHE A 192 -11.42 -2.15 17.67
N ALA A 193 -10.20 -1.63 17.78
CA ALA A 193 -9.90 -0.43 18.55
C ALA A 193 -10.59 0.82 17.99
N GLY A 194 -10.60 1.00 16.67
CA GLY A 194 -11.32 2.09 16.01
C GLY A 194 -12.83 2.02 16.25
N THR A 195 -13.41 0.82 16.18
CA THR A 195 -14.84 0.59 16.47
C THR A 195 -15.16 0.89 17.93
N MET A 196 -14.37 0.34 18.86
CA MET A 196 -14.48 0.59 20.29
C MET A 196 -14.43 2.09 20.61
N SER A 197 -13.43 2.78 20.06
CA SER A 197 -13.28 4.23 20.24
C SER A 197 -14.48 4.99 19.67
N GLY A 198 -14.95 4.64 18.47
CA GLY A 198 -16.12 5.28 17.86
C GLY A 198 -17.37 5.15 18.72
N VAL A 199 -17.62 3.96 19.27
CA VAL A 199 -18.81 3.67 20.08
C VAL A 199 -18.75 4.37 21.44
N MET A 200 -17.60 4.34 22.11
CA MET A 200 -17.44 4.94 23.44
C MET A 200 -17.46 6.48 23.43
N HIS A 201 -17.19 7.11 22.28
CA HIS A 201 -17.14 8.57 22.13
C HIS A 201 -18.28 9.15 21.28
N VAL A 202 -19.36 8.40 21.05
CA VAL A 202 -20.58 8.96 20.45
C VAL A 202 -21.10 10.09 21.35
N ASP A 203 -21.47 11.22 20.75
CA ASP A 203 -22.01 12.37 21.49
C ASP A 203 -23.25 11.94 22.30
N GLN A 204 -23.20 12.19 23.61
CA GLN A 204 -24.28 11.88 24.54
C GLN A 204 -25.61 12.50 24.09
N ARG A 205 -25.59 13.66 23.42
CA ARG A 205 -26.79 14.32 22.86
C ARG A 205 -27.52 13.47 21.83
N ILE A 206 -26.78 12.72 21.00
CA ILE A 206 -27.37 11.82 19.99
C ILE A 206 -28.07 10.66 20.71
N ILE A 207 -27.41 10.08 21.71
CA ILE A 207 -27.94 8.98 22.51
C ILE A 207 -29.20 9.42 23.28
N ASP A 208 -29.17 10.59 23.92
CA ASP A 208 -30.28 11.08 24.72
C ASP A 208 -31.48 11.48 23.84
N SER A 209 -31.24 12.05 22.66
CA SER A 209 -32.30 12.31 21.68
C SER A 209 -33.00 11.02 21.23
N ALA A 210 -32.23 9.95 20.97
CA ALA A 210 -32.79 8.65 20.62
C ALA A 210 -33.57 7.99 21.79
N LYS A 211 -33.13 8.19 23.04
CA LYS A 211 -33.87 7.73 24.23
C LYS A 211 -35.22 8.45 24.39
N VAL A 212 -35.28 9.76 24.12
CA VAL A 212 -36.53 10.53 24.16
C VAL A 212 -37.54 10.01 23.14
N LEU A 213 -37.06 9.54 21.98
CA LEU A 213 -37.87 8.89 20.95
C LEU A 213 -38.22 7.42 21.28
N ASN A 214 -37.87 6.92 22.47
CA ASN A 214 -38.08 5.53 22.90
C ASN A 214 -37.52 4.47 21.95
N VAL A 215 -36.38 4.76 21.31
CA VAL A 215 -35.71 3.82 20.42
C VAL A 215 -35.27 2.56 21.19
N PRO A 216 -35.67 1.35 20.77
CA PRO A 216 -35.31 0.11 21.47
C PRO A 216 -33.82 -0.20 21.34
N LYS A 217 -33.27 -1.00 22.25
CA LYS A 217 -31.82 -1.28 22.34
C LYS A 217 -31.17 -1.77 21.04
N PRO A 218 -31.77 -2.70 20.25
CA PRO A 218 -31.17 -3.12 18.99
C PRO A 218 -31.09 -1.99 17.96
N GLU A 219 -32.15 -1.18 17.84
CA GLU A 219 -32.18 -0.03 16.94
C GLU A 219 -31.23 1.08 17.41
N MET A 220 -31.09 1.27 18.72
CA MET A 220 -30.08 2.17 19.29
C MET A 220 -28.68 1.77 18.79
N LEU A 221 -28.35 0.47 18.83
CA LEU A 221 -27.03 -0.02 18.42
C LEU A 221 -26.79 0.09 16.91
N PHE A 222 -27.71 -0.40 16.09
CA PHE A 222 -27.50 -0.51 14.64
C PHE A 222 -27.92 0.74 13.84
N SER A 223 -28.90 1.50 14.32
CA SER A 223 -29.47 2.65 13.60
C SER A 223 -29.02 4.00 14.13
N VAL A 224 -28.45 4.07 15.35
CA VAL A 224 -27.98 5.33 15.95
C VAL A 224 -26.46 5.30 16.15
N ILE A 225 -25.97 4.31 16.90
CA ILE A 225 -24.57 4.27 17.33
C ILE A 225 -23.64 3.83 16.22
N LEU A 226 -23.97 2.76 15.52
CA LEU A 226 -23.15 2.26 14.42
C LEU A 226 -22.93 3.36 13.36
N PRO A 227 -23.96 4.07 12.86
CA PRO A 227 -23.78 5.20 11.94
C PRO A 227 -22.92 6.33 12.52
N ALA A 228 -23.13 6.69 13.80
CA ALA A 228 -22.33 7.73 14.46
C ALA A 228 -20.86 7.34 14.65
N ALA A 229 -20.58 6.03 14.81
CA ALA A 229 -19.23 5.49 14.98
C ALA A 229 -18.50 5.20 13.65
N LEU A 230 -19.20 5.21 12.51
CA LEU A 230 -18.63 4.89 11.18
C LEU A 230 -17.31 5.62 10.87
N PRO A 231 -17.16 6.94 11.12
CA PRO A 231 -15.91 7.64 10.82
C PRO A 231 -14.70 7.01 11.54
N GLN A 232 -14.86 6.63 12.81
CA GLN A 232 -13.80 5.99 13.59
C GLN A 232 -13.57 4.53 13.17
N ILE A 233 -14.64 3.81 12.78
CA ILE A 233 -14.52 2.48 12.20
C ILE A 233 -13.68 2.53 10.90
N PHE A 234 -13.96 3.49 10.01
CA PHE A 234 -13.19 3.66 8.77
C PHE A 234 -11.73 4.03 9.01
N LEU A 235 -11.43 4.85 10.04
CA LEU A 235 -10.05 5.12 10.45
C LEU A 235 -9.35 3.83 10.91
N GLY A 236 -10.03 3.00 11.71
CA GLY A 236 -9.52 1.69 12.12
C GLY A 236 -9.28 0.74 10.94
N CYS A 237 -10.21 0.69 9.98
CA CYS A 237 -10.08 -0.06 8.74
C CYS A 237 -8.89 0.40 7.90
N ASN A 238 -8.72 1.71 7.72
CA ASN A 238 -7.59 2.27 6.98
C ASN A 238 -6.25 1.92 7.63
N GLN A 239 -6.17 2.03 8.96
CA GLN A 239 -4.98 1.64 9.71
C GLN A 239 -4.70 0.13 9.59
N GLY A 240 -5.72 -0.71 9.74
CA GLY A 240 -5.60 -2.17 9.61
C GLY A 240 -5.18 -2.60 8.20
N LEU A 241 -5.72 -1.96 7.17
CA LEU A 241 -5.33 -2.18 5.79
C LEU A 241 -3.86 -1.76 5.55
N SER A 242 -3.44 -0.61 6.08
CA SER A 242 -2.04 -0.15 5.97
C SER A 242 -1.06 -1.12 6.63
N VAL A 243 -1.35 -1.57 7.85
CA VAL A 243 -0.50 -2.53 8.58
C VAL A 243 -0.49 -3.90 7.90
N SER A 244 -1.63 -4.35 7.38
CA SER A 244 -1.71 -5.65 6.71
C SER A 244 -0.91 -5.67 5.39
N PHE A 245 -0.89 -4.58 4.62
CA PHE A 245 -0.03 -4.46 3.44
C PHE A 245 1.47 -4.58 3.79
N ILE A 246 1.91 -3.96 4.88
CA ILE A 246 3.31 -4.05 5.33
C ILE A 246 3.68 -5.50 5.67
N LEU A 247 2.78 -6.23 6.32
CA LEU A 247 3.03 -7.60 6.78
C LEU A 247 2.77 -8.66 5.70
N LEU A 248 2.03 -8.34 4.64
CA LEU A 248 1.69 -9.24 3.55
C LEU A 248 2.93 -9.86 2.92
N THR A 249 3.93 -9.03 2.59
CA THR A 249 5.18 -9.49 1.98
C THR A 249 5.86 -10.51 2.87
N SER A 250 6.01 -10.22 4.17
CA SER A 250 6.64 -11.15 5.12
C SER A 250 5.85 -12.45 5.30
N ALA A 251 4.52 -12.38 5.29
CA ALA A 251 3.66 -13.55 5.41
C ALA A 251 3.78 -14.47 4.18
N GLU A 252 3.84 -13.92 2.98
CA GLU A 252 3.96 -14.68 1.73
C GLU A 252 5.35 -15.34 1.58
N MET A 253 6.41 -14.72 2.10
CA MET A 253 7.78 -15.22 2.00
C MET A 253 8.04 -16.56 2.72
N ILE A 254 7.19 -16.95 3.68
CA ILE A 254 7.42 -18.10 4.57
C ILE A 254 6.88 -19.43 4.00
N GLY A 255 6.19 -19.40 2.86
CA GLY A 255 5.80 -20.65 2.18
C GLY A 255 4.64 -20.55 1.21
N ALA A 256 4.22 -19.33 0.84
CA ALA A 256 3.23 -19.18 -0.22
C ALA A 256 3.78 -19.71 -1.55
N ARG A 257 2.89 -20.20 -2.42
CA ARG A 257 3.25 -20.66 -3.79
C ARG A 257 3.13 -19.55 -4.82
N ASP A 258 2.46 -18.46 -4.44
CA ASP A 258 2.18 -17.26 -5.21
C ASP A 258 2.01 -16.07 -4.25
N GLY A 259 2.12 -14.85 -4.78
CA GLY A 259 2.11 -13.60 -4.02
C GLY A 259 3.32 -12.72 -4.35
N MET A 260 3.19 -11.41 -4.16
CA MET A 260 4.27 -10.45 -4.41
C MET A 260 5.47 -10.67 -3.49
N GLY A 261 5.25 -11.07 -2.23
CA GLY A 261 6.33 -11.46 -1.32
C GLY A 261 7.04 -12.74 -1.76
N TYR A 262 6.31 -13.68 -2.37
CA TYR A 262 6.92 -14.86 -2.98
C TYR A 262 7.76 -14.48 -4.21
N TYR A 263 7.20 -13.65 -5.11
CA TYR A 263 7.86 -13.18 -6.33
C TYR A 263 9.15 -12.38 -6.08
N VAL A 264 9.21 -11.59 -5.01
CA VAL A 264 10.42 -10.82 -4.69
C VAL A 264 11.52 -11.71 -4.09
N LYS A 265 11.13 -12.82 -3.44
CA LYS A 265 12.08 -13.73 -2.78
C LYS A 265 12.76 -14.69 -3.76
N TYR A 266 12.04 -15.12 -4.82
CA TYR A 266 12.46 -16.16 -5.76
C TYR A 266 12.41 -15.66 -7.19
#